data_AF-A0A9P2R275-F1
#
_entry.id   AF-A0A9P2R275-F1
#
_cell.length_a   1.000
_cell.length_b   1.000
_cell.length_c   1.000
_cell.angle_alpha   90.00
_cell.angle_beta   90.00
_cell.angle_gamma   90.00
#
_symmetry.space_group_name_H-M   'P 1'
#
loop_
_entity.id
_entity.type
_entity.pdbx_description
1 polymer ?
#
loop_
_entity_poly.entity_id
_entity_poly.type
_entity_poly.pdbx_seq_one_letter_code
_entity_poly.pdbx_strand_id
1 'polypeptide(L)'
;DVIKVNFGFINGQKFTTRNAMPDGFTPVDFDITYDCGDTSKIKNSLQMRIDGTTGVVDQYNLVARRRSSDNAPDVGIRIENLGGGVANIPFQNGILPVDPSGHGTVNMRAWPVNLVGGELETGKFQGTATITVIVR
;
A
#
# COMPACT_ATOMS: atom_id res chain seq x y z
N ASP A 1 5.24 15.00 -3.16
CA ASP A 1 4.38 14.46 -4.22
C ASP A 1 3.27 13.61 -3.60
N VAL A 2 2.16 13.37 -4.30
CA VAL A 2 1.06 12.51 -3.82
C VAL A 2 0.72 11.48 -4.88
N ILE A 3 0.89 10.21 -4.52
CA ILE A 3 0.52 9.07 -5.35
C ILE A 3 -0.90 8.66 -4.99
N LYS A 4 -1.81 8.66 -5.97
CA LYS A 4 -3.21 8.29 -5.80
C LYS A 4 -3.51 6.98 -6.50
N VAL A 5 -3.90 5.97 -5.72
CA VAL A 5 -4.36 4.68 -6.25
C VAL A 5 -5.88 4.65 -6.15
N ASN A 6 -6.56 4.54 -7.29
CA ASN A 6 -8.01 4.49 -7.36
C ASN A 6 -8.50 3.07 -7.63
N PHE A 7 -9.16 2.46 -6.65
CA PHE A 7 -9.75 1.12 -6.78
C PHE A 7 -11.13 1.11 -7.45
N GLY A 8 -11.67 2.28 -7.80
CA GLY A 8 -12.97 2.41 -8.44
C GLY A 8 -14.13 2.01 -7.53
N PHE A 9 -15.24 1.62 -8.17
CA PHE A 9 -16.41 1.10 -7.48
C PHE A 9 -16.31 -0.43 -7.38
N ILE A 10 -16.48 -0.96 -6.19
CA ILE A 10 -16.45 -2.40 -5.91
C ILE A 10 -17.78 -2.78 -5.26
N ASN A 11 -18.43 -3.81 -5.79
CA ASN A 11 -19.63 -4.36 -5.15
C ASN A 11 -19.23 -4.99 -3.80
N GLY A 12 -19.84 -4.53 -2.70
CA GLY A 12 -19.59 -5.04 -1.34
C GLY A 12 -19.78 -6.55 -1.20
N GLN A 13 -20.66 -7.15 -2.01
CA GLN A 13 -20.90 -8.60 -2.05
C GLN A 13 -19.73 -9.40 -2.64
N LYS A 14 -18.75 -8.74 -3.28
CA LYS A 14 -17.52 -9.39 -3.76
C LYS A 14 -16.47 -9.53 -2.67
N PHE A 15 -16.61 -8.84 -1.54
CA PHE A 15 -15.79 -9.07 -0.37
C PHE A 15 -16.34 -10.27 0.39
N THR A 16 -15.85 -11.48 0.10
CA THR A 16 -16.37 -12.73 0.67
C THR A 16 -15.40 -13.37 1.65
N THR A 17 -14.14 -13.53 1.24
CA THR A 17 -13.15 -14.30 1.98
C THR A 17 -12.26 -13.40 2.82
N ARG A 18 -12.07 -13.75 4.10
CA ARG A 18 -11.19 -13.01 5.01
C ARG A 18 -9.75 -13.01 4.48
N ASN A 19 -9.10 -11.85 4.56
CA ASN A 19 -7.75 -11.55 4.09
C ASN A 19 -7.53 -11.77 2.58
N ALA A 20 -8.61 -11.79 1.80
CA ALA A 20 -8.57 -11.91 0.36
C ALA A 20 -9.07 -10.63 -0.32
N MET A 21 -8.63 -10.45 -1.55
CA MET A 21 -9.13 -9.45 -2.47
C MET A 21 -10.58 -9.76 -2.87
N PRO A 22 -11.39 -8.75 -3.25
CA PRO A 22 -12.74 -9.00 -3.74
C PRO A 22 -12.76 -9.92 -4.98
N ASP A 23 -13.76 -10.79 -5.06
CA ASP A 23 -13.88 -11.77 -6.14
C ASP A 23 -13.96 -11.10 -7.52
N GLY A 24 -13.03 -11.45 -8.40
CA GLY A 24 -12.93 -10.91 -9.75
C GLY A 24 -12.37 -9.48 -9.82
N PHE A 25 -11.88 -8.90 -8.72
CA PHE A 25 -11.18 -7.63 -8.75
C PHE A 25 -9.82 -7.78 -9.43
N THR A 26 -9.44 -6.78 -10.23
CA THR A 26 -8.10 -6.68 -10.81
C THR A 26 -7.28 -5.70 -9.97
N PRO A 27 -6.14 -6.12 -9.40
CA PRO A 27 -5.25 -5.20 -8.69
C PRO A 27 -4.85 -4.00 -9.54
N VAL A 28 -4.55 -2.89 -8.88
CA VAL A 28 -4.17 -1.64 -9.55
C VAL A 28 -2.66 -1.49 -9.50
N ASP A 29 -2.03 -1.51 -10.67
CA ASP A 29 -0.61 -1.25 -10.84
C ASP A 29 -0.38 0.28 -10.84
N PHE A 30 0.69 0.72 -10.19
CA PHE A 30 1.06 2.13 -10.10
C PHE A 30 2.57 2.29 -9.90
N ASP A 31 3.09 3.45 -10.27
CA ASP A 31 4.51 3.75 -10.20
C ASP A 31 4.82 4.73 -9.08
N ILE A 32 5.91 4.46 -8.35
CA ILE A 32 6.55 5.42 -7.46
C ILE A 32 7.81 5.90 -8.17
N THR A 33 7.74 7.08 -8.79
CA THR A 33 8.90 7.73 -9.42
C THR A 33 9.53 8.69 -8.43
N TYR A 34 10.85 8.62 -8.28
CA TYR A 34 11.61 9.45 -7.36
C TYR A 34 12.87 9.99 -8.03
N ASP A 35 13.22 11.21 -7.64
CA ASP A 35 14.42 11.92 -8.03
C ASP A 35 14.96 12.62 -6.78
N CYS A 36 16.07 12.12 -6.24
CA CYS A 36 16.74 12.68 -5.08
C CYS A 36 17.70 13.82 -5.41
N GLY A 37 17.81 14.24 -6.67
CA GLY A 37 18.78 15.23 -7.14
C GLY A 37 20.22 14.71 -7.14
N ASP A 38 21.19 15.62 -7.03
CA ASP A 38 22.61 15.27 -7.02
C ASP A 38 22.99 14.47 -5.76
N THR A 39 23.11 13.16 -5.91
CA THR A 39 23.51 12.22 -4.86
C THR A 39 25.03 12.01 -4.79
N SER A 40 25.84 12.66 -5.64
CA SER A 40 27.29 12.43 -5.72
C SER A 40 28.05 12.72 -4.42
N LYS A 41 27.48 13.57 -3.56
CA LYS A 41 28.02 13.91 -2.23
C LYS A 41 27.54 12.98 -1.12
N ILE A 42 26.53 12.15 -1.38
CA ILE A 42 26.01 11.16 -0.45
C ILE A 42 26.96 9.95 -0.47
N LYS A 43 27.84 9.85 0.53
CA LYS A 43 28.77 8.71 0.68
C LYS A 43 28.11 7.44 1.25
N ASN A 44 26.80 7.49 1.38
CA ASN A 44 25.96 6.68 2.25
C ASN A 44 24.84 6.03 1.43
N SER A 45 24.14 5.05 2.00
CA SER A 45 23.07 4.36 1.28
C SER A 45 21.74 5.11 1.36
N LEU A 46 20.99 5.15 0.27
CA LEU A 46 19.62 5.67 0.23
C LEU A 46 18.62 4.54 0.47
N GLN A 47 17.62 4.82 1.29
CA GLN A 47 16.53 3.89 1.57
C GLN A 47 15.19 4.62 1.54
N MET A 48 14.20 4.03 0.90
CA MET A 48 12.82 4.49 0.99
C MET A 48 12.05 3.61 1.96
N ARG A 49 11.40 4.23 2.94
CA ARG A 49 10.58 3.55 3.93
C ARG A 49 9.12 3.95 3.77
N ILE A 50 8.20 3.00 3.83
CA ILE A 50 6.76 3.24 3.84
C ILE A 50 6.15 2.89 5.20
N ASP A 51 5.31 3.79 5.71
CA ASP A 51 4.60 3.62 6.98
C ASP A 51 3.12 3.99 6.80
N GLY A 52 2.22 3.12 7.28
CA GLY A 52 0.76 3.33 7.22
C GLY A 52 0.28 4.37 8.22
N THR A 53 -0.26 5.49 7.76
CA THR A 53 -0.68 6.61 8.62
C THR A 53 -2.13 6.50 9.10
N THR A 54 -2.98 5.75 8.39
CA THR A 54 -4.36 5.45 8.83
C THR A 54 -4.45 4.28 9.81
N GLY A 55 -3.31 3.75 10.25
CA GLY A 55 -3.20 2.59 11.11
C GLY A 55 -3.09 1.28 10.32
N VAL A 56 -2.65 0.24 11.01
CA VAL A 56 -2.33 -1.07 10.44
C VAL A 56 -2.97 -2.16 11.31
N VAL A 57 -3.60 -3.14 10.67
CA VAL A 57 -4.21 -4.29 11.38
C VAL A 57 -3.16 -5.36 11.68
N ASP A 58 -2.34 -5.61 10.68
CA ASP A 58 -1.09 -6.36 10.77
C ASP A 58 -0.07 -5.65 9.87
N GLN A 59 1.16 -6.17 9.84
CA GLN A 59 2.25 -5.53 9.11
C GLN A 59 1.93 -5.32 7.61
N TYR A 60 1.03 -6.09 6.98
CA TYR A 60 0.73 -5.98 5.54
C TYR A 60 -0.62 -5.34 5.23
N ASN A 61 -1.48 -5.14 6.22
CA ASN A 61 -2.85 -4.65 6.04
C ASN A 61 -3.00 -3.23 6.59
N LEU A 62 -2.95 -2.26 5.68
CA LEU A 62 -3.28 -0.87 5.98
C LEU A 62 -4.78 -0.73 6.23
N VAL A 63 -5.19 -0.08 7.31
CA VAL A 63 -6.60 0.19 7.58
C VAL A 63 -7.13 1.19 6.55
N ALA A 64 -8.16 0.79 5.80
CA ALA A 64 -8.82 1.62 4.80
C ALA A 64 -10.26 2.00 5.18
N ARG A 65 -10.91 1.18 6.01
CA ARG A 65 -12.21 1.50 6.58
C ARG A 65 -12.37 0.85 7.95
N ARG A 66 -13.18 1.51 8.77
CA ARG A 66 -13.71 0.98 10.03
C ARG A 66 -15.22 1.00 9.95
N ARG A 67 -15.86 -0.05 10.45
CA ARG A 67 -17.33 -0.14 10.53
C ARG A 67 -17.87 0.94 11.44
N SER A 68 -19.00 1.52 11.07
CA SER A 68 -19.67 2.52 11.90
C SER A 68 -20.26 1.95 13.19
N SER A 69 -20.56 0.65 13.21
CA SER A 69 -21.19 -0.02 14.35
C SER A 69 -20.27 -0.23 15.56
N ASP A 70 -19.00 -0.59 15.33
CA ASP A 70 -18.07 -1.00 16.38
C ASP A 70 -16.64 -0.45 16.22
N ASN A 71 -16.40 0.40 15.21
CA ASN A 71 -15.08 0.95 14.88
C ASN A 71 -14.01 -0.11 14.55
N ALA A 72 -14.40 -1.37 14.36
CA ALA A 72 -13.49 -2.44 13.95
C ALA A 72 -13.12 -2.29 12.47
N PRO A 73 -11.86 -2.55 12.08
CA PRO A 73 -11.44 -2.44 10.70
C PRO A 73 -12.01 -3.59 9.87
N ASP A 74 -12.61 -3.28 8.73
CA ASP A 74 -13.29 -4.25 7.86
C ASP A 74 -12.77 -4.28 6.42
N VAL A 75 -12.25 -3.15 5.93
CA VAL A 75 -11.52 -3.05 4.65
C VAL A 75 -10.08 -2.67 4.92
N GLY A 76 -9.16 -3.47 4.37
CA GLY A 76 -7.74 -3.20 4.35
C GLY A 76 -7.24 -2.88 2.94
N ILE A 77 -6.02 -2.38 2.83
CA ILE A 77 -5.26 -2.28 1.57
C ILE A 77 -3.95 -3.03 1.73
N ARG A 78 -3.59 -3.80 0.71
CA ARG A 78 -2.27 -4.43 0.55
C ARG A 78 -1.54 -3.84 -0.64
N ILE A 79 -0.22 -3.92 -0.59
CA ILE A 79 0.66 -3.56 -1.70
C ILE A 79 1.75 -4.61 -1.90
N GLU A 80 2.17 -4.78 -3.14
CA GLU A 80 3.36 -5.54 -3.50
C GLU A 80 4.25 -4.72 -4.43
N ASN A 81 5.55 -4.97 -4.35
CA ASN A 81 6.52 -4.54 -5.34
C ASN A 81 6.58 -5.58 -6.46
N LEU A 82 6.61 -5.12 -7.70
CA LEU A 82 6.69 -5.96 -8.90
C LEU A 82 8.13 -6.09 -9.45
N GLY A 83 9.08 -5.29 -8.95
CA GLY A 83 10.48 -5.29 -9.41
C GLY A 83 11.36 -6.33 -8.70
N GLY A 84 12.21 -7.03 -9.46
CA GLY A 84 13.22 -7.98 -8.92
C GLY A 84 12.66 -9.26 -8.28
N GLY A 85 11.34 -9.46 -8.37
CA GLY A 85 10.59 -10.54 -7.71
C GLY A 85 9.38 -9.96 -6.98
N VAL A 86 8.21 -10.58 -7.14
CA VAL A 86 6.97 -10.09 -6.52
C VAL A 86 7.06 -10.26 -5.00
N ALA A 87 6.93 -9.16 -4.26
CA ALA A 87 7.04 -9.18 -2.80
C ALA A 87 6.04 -8.23 -2.13
N ASN A 88 5.32 -8.74 -1.13
CA ASN A 88 4.46 -7.90 -0.28
C ASN A 88 5.31 -6.87 0.47
N ILE A 89 4.83 -5.63 0.53
CA ILE A 89 5.49 -4.56 1.29
C ILE A 89 4.72 -4.31 2.59
N PRO A 90 5.38 -4.37 3.76
CA PRO A 90 4.71 -4.05 5.01
C PRO A 90 4.49 -2.54 5.16
N PHE A 91 3.43 -2.15 5.84
CA PHE A 91 3.11 -0.78 6.22
C PHE A 91 3.69 -0.39 7.59
N GLN A 92 4.51 -1.26 8.19
CA GLN A 92 5.27 -0.95 9.40
C GLN A 92 6.76 -1.10 9.07
N ASN A 93 7.45 0.03 8.90
CA ASN A 93 8.84 0.05 8.46
C ASN A 93 9.11 -0.71 7.15
N GLY A 94 8.18 -0.66 6.19
CA GLY A 94 8.38 -1.32 4.90
C GLY A 94 9.48 -0.66 4.10
N ILE A 95 10.34 -1.47 3.49
CA ILE A 95 11.43 -0.96 2.67
C ILE A 95 11.06 -1.09 1.19
N LEU A 96 11.15 0.02 0.47
CA LEU A 96 11.03 0.06 -0.97
C LEU A 96 12.44 0.05 -1.58
N PRO A 97 12.65 -0.67 -2.69
CA PRO A 97 13.93 -0.64 -3.40
C PRO A 97 14.23 0.78 -3.89
N VAL A 98 15.50 1.18 -3.83
CA VAL A 98 15.99 2.46 -4.31
C VAL A 98 17.19 2.20 -5.20
N ASP A 99 17.21 2.83 -6.36
CA ASP A 99 18.35 2.80 -7.26
C ASP A 99 19.51 3.57 -6.62
N PRO A 100 20.75 3.04 -6.66
CA PRO A 100 21.91 3.72 -6.09
C PRO A 100 22.18 5.12 -6.63
N SER A 101 21.72 5.46 -7.84
CA SER A 101 21.82 6.81 -8.39
C SER A 101 20.93 7.82 -7.65
N GLY A 102 19.91 7.37 -6.91
CA GLY A 102 18.88 8.22 -6.32
C GLY A 102 17.78 8.64 -7.28
N HIS A 103 17.77 8.09 -8.50
CA HIS A 103 16.76 8.33 -9.51
C HIS A 103 16.18 7.01 -9.97
N GLY A 104 14.85 6.90 -10.03
CA GLY A 104 14.24 5.69 -10.57
C GLY A 104 12.75 5.60 -10.37
N THR A 105 12.24 4.43 -10.74
CA THR A 105 10.83 4.08 -10.62
C THR A 105 10.70 2.72 -9.95
N VAL A 106 9.81 2.62 -8.96
CA VAL A 106 9.37 1.34 -8.39
C VAL A 106 7.99 1.03 -8.92
N ASN A 107 7.84 -0.12 -9.59
CA ASN A 107 6.53 -0.59 -10.03
C ASN A 107 5.86 -1.34 -8.88
N MET A 108 4.68 -0.88 -8.52
CA MET A 108 3.92 -1.38 -7.39
C MET A 108 2.54 -1.86 -7.86
N ARG A 109 1.91 -2.67 -7.03
CA ARG A 109 0.52 -3.05 -7.19
C ARG A 109 -0.19 -2.96 -5.86
N ALA A 110 -1.45 -2.53 -5.88
CA ALA A 110 -2.30 -2.48 -4.70
C ALA A 110 -3.66 -3.14 -4.93
N TRP A 111 -4.27 -3.63 -3.85
CA TRP A 111 -5.64 -4.10 -3.86
C TRP A 111 -6.28 -3.95 -2.47
N PRO A 112 -7.61 -3.77 -2.41
CA PRO A 112 -8.34 -3.83 -1.15
C PRO A 112 -8.51 -5.29 -0.70
N VAL A 113 -8.70 -5.49 0.60
CA VAL A 113 -8.95 -6.81 1.19
C VAL A 113 -10.09 -6.77 2.21
N ASN A 114 -10.83 -7.88 2.33
CA ASN A 114 -11.81 -8.07 3.40
C ASN A 114 -11.09 -8.49 4.69
N LEU A 115 -11.21 -7.74 5.77
CA LEU A 115 -10.52 -8.05 7.04
C LEU A 115 -11.32 -8.95 7.99
N VAL A 116 -12.62 -9.11 7.75
CA VAL A 116 -13.54 -9.81 8.67
C VAL A 116 -14.08 -11.11 8.10
N GLY A 117 -14.22 -11.21 6.77
CA GLY A 117 -14.93 -12.29 6.09
C GLY A 117 -16.43 -12.05 6.01
N GLY A 118 -17.10 -12.65 5.02
CA GLY A 118 -18.49 -12.38 4.70
C GLY A 118 -18.69 -11.03 4.01
N GLU A 119 -19.90 -10.81 3.49
CA GLU A 119 -20.24 -9.57 2.76
C GLU A 119 -20.04 -8.33 3.64
N LEU A 120 -19.58 -7.25 3.01
CA LEU A 120 -19.33 -5.98 3.69
C LEU A 120 -20.44 -4.96 3.39
N GLU A 121 -20.72 -4.10 4.38
CA GLU A 121 -21.60 -2.96 4.19
C GLU A 121 -21.06 -2.01 3.11
N THR A 122 -21.98 -1.39 2.38
CA THR A 122 -21.64 -0.38 1.37
C THR A 122 -21.09 0.88 2.01
N GLY A 123 -20.00 1.42 1.49
CA GLY A 123 -19.43 2.67 1.99
C GLY A 123 -18.07 2.98 1.37
N LYS A 124 -17.67 4.24 1.47
CA LYS A 124 -16.34 4.69 1.02
C LYS A 124 -15.26 4.13 1.94
N PHE A 125 -14.10 3.82 1.37
CA PHE A 125 -12.89 3.47 2.10
C PHE A 125 -11.70 4.23 1.52
N GLN A 126 -10.74 4.57 2.37
CA GLN A 126 -9.50 5.24 2.00
C GLN A 126 -8.40 4.89 3.01
N GLY A 127 -7.20 4.64 2.51
CA GLY A 127 -6.00 4.47 3.33
C GLY A 127 -4.96 5.50 2.96
N THR A 128 -4.06 5.83 3.88
CA THR A 128 -2.91 6.67 3.60
C THR A 128 -1.66 6.05 4.20
N ALA A 129 -0.57 6.11 3.45
CA ALA A 129 0.76 5.72 3.88
C ALA A 129 1.74 6.82 3.47
N THR A 130 2.80 7.00 4.25
CA THR A 130 3.83 7.99 4.01
C THR A 130 5.12 7.28 3.60
N ILE A 131 5.70 7.74 2.49
CA ILE A 131 7.02 7.32 2.05
C ILE A 131 8.04 8.35 2.56
N THR A 132 9.08 7.87 3.23
CA THR A 132 10.19 8.67 3.74
C THR A 132 11.48 8.21 3.09
N VAL A 133 12.24 9.15 2.51
CA VAL A 133 13.61 8.88 2.07
C VAL A 133 14.55 9.05 3.26
N ILE A 134 15.38 8.05 3.50
CA ILE A 134 16.34 7.98 4.60
C ILE A 134 17.74 7.87 3.98
N VAL A 135 18.63 8.75 4.41
CA VAL A 135 20.07 8.68 4.11
C VAL A 135 20.76 7.97 5.28
N ARG A 136 21.47 6.87 5.02
CA ARG A 136 22.16 6.06 6.04
C ARG A 136 23.65 6.06 5.86
#